data_AF-A0A8J7VMG5-F1
#
_entry.id   AF-A0A8J7VMG5-F1
#
_cell.length_a   1.000
_cell.length_b   1.000
_cell.length_c   1.000
_cell.angle_alpha   90.00
_cell.angle_beta   90.00
_cell.angle_gamma   90.00
#
_symmetry.space_group_name_H-M   'P 1'
#
loop_
_entity.id
_entity.type
_entity.pdbx_description
1 polymer ?
#
loop_
_entity_poly.entity_id
_entity_poly.type
_entity_poly.pdbx_seq_one_letter_code
_entity_poly.pdbx_strand_id
1 'polypeptide(L)'
;MRDFFINSLEKLVSAIVIILGLGVLVGAGAALMGAGHMGGQSNMPGPLAGLLILIFGGIYVVFVGGFLYMGIGIYQNTKRSAEALEKLSQR
;
A
#
# COMPACT_ATOMS: atom_id res chain seq x y z
N MET A 1 -10.80 16.92 17.12
CA MET A 1 -10.83 15.44 17.21
C MET A 1 -10.82 14.77 15.83
N ARG A 2 -11.76 15.11 14.93
CA ARG A 2 -11.88 14.51 13.58
C ARG A 2 -10.63 14.66 12.71
N ASP A 3 -10.03 15.84 12.66
CA ASP A 3 -8.85 16.07 11.81
C ASP A 3 -7.59 15.35 12.33
N PHE A 4 -7.50 15.14 13.65
CA PHE A 4 -6.46 14.29 14.24
C PHE A 4 -6.60 12.84 13.79
N PHE A 5 -7.83 12.30 13.79
CA PHE A 5 -8.08 10.91 13.41
C PHE A 5 -7.77 10.66 11.93
N ILE A 6 -8.23 11.55 11.03
CA ILE A 6 -8.00 11.42 9.59
C ILE A 6 -6.50 11.55 9.27
N ASN A 7 -5.83 12.55 9.82
CA ASN A 7 -4.39 12.74 9.59
C ASN A 7 -3.57 11.57 10.15
N SER A 8 -3.98 11.02 11.30
CA SER A 8 -3.32 9.83 11.87
C SER A 8 -3.56 8.58 11.02
N LEU A 9 -4.77 8.39 10.49
CA LEU A 9 -5.06 7.29 9.57
C LEU A 9 -4.26 7.40 8.27
N GLU A 10 -4.12 8.60 7.71
CA GLU A 10 -3.31 8.83 6.50
C GLU A 10 -1.84 8.49 6.73
N LYS A 11 -1.27 8.93 7.86
CA LYS A 11 0.10 8.57 8.24
C LYS A 11 0.27 7.09 8.52
N LEU A 12 -0.70 6.45 9.17
CA LEU A 12 -0.69 5.03 9.46
C LEU A 12 -0.77 4.20 8.18
N VAL A 13 -1.67 4.54 7.26
CA VAL A 13 -1.77 3.89 5.94
C VAL A 13 -0.46 4.06 5.18
N SER A 14 0.12 5.26 5.18
CA SER A 14 1.40 5.53 4.53
C SER A 14 2.52 4.68 5.11
N ALA A 15 2.60 4.57 6.44
CA ALA A 15 3.57 3.71 7.11
C ALA A 15 3.40 2.23 6.74
N ILE A 16 2.15 1.72 6.68
CA ILE A 16 1.86 0.34 6.27
C ILE A 16 2.33 0.09 4.83
N VAL A 17 2.04 0.99 3.90
CA VAL A 17 2.45 0.84 2.49
C VAL A 17 3.97 0.84 2.36
N ILE A 18 4.67 1.69 3.10
CA ILE A 18 6.14 1.70 3.13
C ILE A 18 6.67 0.38 3.67
N ILE A 19 6.13 -0.12 4.78
CA ILE A 19 6.54 -1.39 5.38
C ILE A 19 6.30 -2.55 4.41
N LEU A 20 5.15 -2.58 3.72
CA LEU A 20 4.86 -3.57 2.68
C LEU A 20 5.86 -3.52 1.54
N GLY A 21 6.17 -2.32 1.04
CA GLY A 21 7.19 -2.13 0.00
C GLY A 21 8.57 -2.60 0.43
N LEU A 22 8.99 -2.27 1.65
CA LEU A 22 10.24 -2.75 2.24
C LEU A 22 10.24 -4.28 2.37
N GLY A 23 9.12 -4.89 2.77
CA GLY A 23 8.97 -6.34 2.85
C GLY A 23 9.19 -7.02 1.49
N VAL A 24 8.66 -6.44 0.41
CA VAL A 24 8.90 -6.96 -0.96
C VAL A 24 10.37 -6.83 -1.36
N LEU A 25 11.00 -5.69 -1.07
CA LEU A 25 12.42 -5.47 -1.39
C LEU A 25 13.33 -6.44 -0.61
N VAL A 26 13.08 -6.62 0.68
CA VAL A 26 13.81 -7.58 1.51
C VAL A 26 13.58 -9.01 1.04
N GLY A 27 12.35 -9.38 0.71
CA GLY A 27 12.02 -10.70 0.16
C GLY A 27 12.73 -10.98 -1.17
N ALA A 28 12.75 -10.01 -2.08
CA ALA A 28 13.46 -10.13 -3.34
C ALA A 28 14.98 -10.23 -3.14
N GLY A 29 15.55 -9.40 -2.25
CA GLY A 29 16.97 -9.44 -1.90
C GLY A 29 17.39 -10.78 -1.27
N ALA A 30 16.57 -11.32 -0.37
CA ALA A 30 16.80 -12.63 0.22
C ALA A 30 16.76 -13.76 -0.82
N ALA A 31 15.82 -13.70 -1.78
CA ALA A 31 15.74 -14.68 -2.86
C ALA A 31 16.98 -14.65 -3.78
N LEU A 32 17.52 -13.45 -4.06
CA LEU A 32 18.75 -13.29 -4.85
C LEU A 32 19.98 -13.88 -4.17
N MET A 33 20.07 -13.77 -2.85
CA MET A 33 21.18 -14.33 -2.05
C MET A 33 21.05 -15.84 -1.78
N GLY A 34 20.05 -16.52 -2.36
CA GLY A 34 19.83 -17.95 -2.15
C GLY A 34 19.18 -18.28 -0.79
N ALA A 35 18.86 -17.28 0.03
CA ALA A 35 18.10 -17.45 1.28
C ALA A 35 16.59 -17.65 1.03
N GLY A 36 16.16 -17.68 -0.24
CA GLY A 36 14.77 -17.79 -0.70
C GLY A 36 14.08 -19.15 -0.49
N HIS A 37 14.54 -20.00 0.44
CA HIS A 37 13.86 -21.25 0.77
C HIS A 37 12.53 -21.06 1.53
N MET A 38 12.13 -19.81 1.81
CA MET A 38 10.88 -19.49 2.51
C MET A 38 9.59 -19.66 1.67
N GLY A 39 9.70 -19.93 0.37
CA GLY A 39 8.57 -19.94 -0.56
C GLY A 39 8.38 -21.25 -1.32
N GLY A 40 8.39 -22.38 -0.61
CA GLY A 40 8.10 -23.68 -1.20
C GLY A 40 9.25 -24.28 -2.01
N GLN A 41 9.23 -25.61 -2.08
CA GLN A 41 10.21 -26.49 -2.72
C GLN A 41 10.18 -26.32 -4.25
N SER A 42 10.53 -25.15 -4.74
CA SER A 42 10.71 -24.87 -6.16
C SER A 42 12.20 -24.82 -6.46
N ASN A 43 12.66 -25.64 -7.40
CA ASN A 43 14.05 -25.65 -7.90
C ASN A 43 14.35 -24.39 -8.74
N MET A 44 13.77 -23.25 -8.42
CA MET A 44 13.83 -22.03 -9.24
C MET A 44 15.12 -21.25 -8.94
N PRO A 45 15.86 -20.80 -9.97
CA PRO A 45 17.07 -19.99 -9.77
C PRO A 45 16.78 -18.70 -8.99
N GLY A 46 17.64 -18.35 -8.04
CA GLY A 46 17.51 -17.16 -7.17
C GLY A 46 17.20 -15.85 -7.93
N PRO A 47 17.88 -15.54 -9.05
CA PRO A 47 17.56 -14.38 -9.89
C PRO A 47 16.13 -14.36 -10.41
N LEU A 48 15.61 -15.50 -10.85
CA LEU A 48 14.26 -15.61 -11.37
C LEU A 48 13.23 -15.48 -10.24
N ALA A 49 13.49 -16.11 -9.09
CA ALA A 49 12.65 -15.98 -7.90
C ALA A 49 12.55 -14.53 -7.41
N GLY A 50 13.68 -13.82 -7.33
CA GLY A 50 13.71 -12.40 -6.95
C GLY A 50 12.91 -11.52 -7.90
N LEU A 51 13.03 -11.75 -9.21
CA LEU A 51 12.25 -11.01 -10.21
C LEU A 51 10.74 -11.23 -10.06
N LEU A 52 10.30 -12.47 -9.85
CA LEU A 52 8.89 -12.79 -9.63
C LEU A 52 8.35 -12.14 -8.35
N ILE A 53 9.13 -12.13 -7.27
CA ILE A 53 8.76 -11.46 -6.01
C ILE A 53 8.58 -9.96 -6.24
N LEU A 54 9.47 -9.31 -7.00
CA LEU A 54 9.32 -7.88 -7.32
C LEU A 54 8.07 -7.59 -8.13
N ILE A 55 7.77 -8.43 -9.14
CA ILE A 55 6.58 -8.25 -9.99
C ILE A 55 5.31 -8.46 -9.18
N PHE A 56 5.13 -9.65 -8.58
CA PHE A 56 3.89 -9.99 -7.87
C PHE A 56 3.76 -9.22 -6.55
N GLY A 57 4.85 -9.05 -5.81
CA GLY A 57 4.89 -8.23 -4.61
C GLY A 57 4.61 -6.76 -4.92
N GLY A 58 5.21 -6.21 -5.98
CA GLY A 58 4.93 -4.84 -6.42
C GLY A 58 3.47 -4.63 -6.79
N ILE A 59 2.90 -5.54 -7.59
CA ILE A 59 1.46 -5.55 -7.90
C ILE A 59 0.63 -5.60 -6.60
N TYR A 60 0.97 -6.49 -5.67
CA TYR A 60 0.28 -6.61 -4.39
C TYR A 60 0.30 -5.30 -3.59
N VAL A 61 1.46 -4.65 -3.45
CA VAL A 61 1.58 -3.36 -2.74
C VAL A 61 0.74 -2.28 -3.42
N VAL A 62 0.76 -2.21 -4.75
CA VAL A 62 -0.04 -1.22 -5.50
C VAL A 62 -1.53 -1.44 -5.28
N PHE A 63 -2.01 -2.68 -5.35
CA PHE A 63 -3.43 -2.98 -5.13
C PHE A 63 -3.85 -2.69 -3.68
N VAL A 64 -3.13 -3.26 -2.71
CA VAL A 64 -3.46 -3.10 -1.29
C VAL A 64 -3.33 -1.65 -0.84
N GLY A 65 -2.19 -1.02 -1.16
CA GLY A 65 -1.97 0.41 -0.87
C GLY A 65 -2.98 1.29 -1.59
N GLY A 66 -3.28 1.00 -2.85
CA GLY A 66 -4.30 1.70 -3.64
C GLY A 66 -5.68 1.66 -2.97
N PHE A 67 -6.13 0.49 -2.51
CA PHE A 67 -7.40 0.37 -1.79
C PHE A 67 -7.41 1.12 -0.45
N LEU A 68 -6.31 1.06 0.31
CA LEU A 68 -6.19 1.79 1.57
C LEU A 68 -6.29 3.31 1.36
N TYR A 69 -5.58 3.84 0.37
CA TYR A 69 -5.66 5.27 0.03
C TYR A 69 -7.00 5.65 -0.62
N MET A 70 -7.62 4.76 -1.40
CA MET A 70 -8.93 5.00 -1.99
C MET A 70 -10.00 5.26 -0.93
N GLY A 71 -10.00 4.51 0.18
CA GLY A 71 -10.92 4.75 1.29
C GLY A 71 -10.80 6.15 1.89
N ILE A 72 -9.56 6.63 2.07
CA ILE A 72 -9.29 8.00 2.53
C ILE A 72 -9.75 9.03 1.50
N GLY A 73 -9.47 8.80 0.22
CA GLY A 73 -9.87 9.68 -0.88
C GLY A 73 -11.40 9.83 -1.00
N ILE A 74 -12.15 8.73 -0.87
CA ILE A 74 -13.62 8.76 -0.88
C ILE A 74 -14.12 9.64 0.27
N TYR A 75 -13.58 9.47 1.48
CA TYR A 75 -13.95 10.29 2.62
C TYR A 75 -13.73 11.80 2.37
N GLN A 76 -12.54 12.16 1.86
CA GLN A 76 -12.20 13.55 1.57
C GLN A 76 -13.12 14.15 0.48
N ASN A 77 -13.44 13.39 -0.56
CA ASN A 77 -14.33 13.81 -1.64
C ASN A 77 -15.76 14.04 -1.15
N THR A 78 -16.28 13.14 -0.31
CA THR A 78 -17.61 13.28 0.29
C THR A 78 -17.68 14.50 1.20
N LYS A 79 -16.65 14.72 2.05
CA LYS A 79 -16.56 15.91 2.90
C LYS A 79 -16.57 17.20 2.08
N ARG A 80 -15.73 17.28 1.03
CA ARG A 80 -15.67 18.47 0.15
C ARG A 80 -17.00 18.75 -0.55
N SER A 81 -17.72 17.69 -0.93
CA SER A 81 -19.03 17.80 -1.58
C SER A 81 -20.09 18.34 -0.60
N ALA A 82 -20.10 17.85 0.65
CA ALA A 82 -20.99 18.37 1.69
C ALA A 82 -20.72 19.85 2.01
N GLU A 83 -19.45 20.24 2.16
CA GLU A 83 -19.06 21.64 2.40
C GLU A 83 -19.44 22.56 1.23
N ALA A 84 -19.35 22.09 -0.01
CA ALA A 84 -19.80 22.84 -1.18
C ALA A 84 -21.31 23.03 -1.20
N LEU A 85 -22.08 22.00 -0.81
CA LEU A 85 -23.53 22.05 -0.75
C LEU A 85 -24.02 23.02 0.34
N GLU A 86 -23.42 23.00 1.53
CA GLU A 86 -23.72 23.94 2.61
C GLU A 86 -23.52 25.40 2.15
N LYS A 87 -22.40 25.69 1.48
CA LYS A 87 -22.12 27.03 0.93
C LYS A 87 -23.13 27.47 -0.13
N LEU A 88 -23.67 26.55 -0.92
CA LEU A 88 -24.72 26.84 -1.90
C LEU A 88 -26.06 27.12 -1.22
N SER A 89 -26.40 26.41 -0.15
CA SER A 89 -27.64 26.62 0.61
C SER A 89 -27.65 27.89 1.47
N GLN A 90 -26.48 28.47 1.74
CA GLN A 90 -26.33 29.73 2.48
C GLN A 90 -26.36 30.98 1.58
N ARG A 91 -26.55 30.81 0.26
CA ARG A 91 -26.84 31.89 -0.68
C ARG A 91 -28.34 32.05 -0.86
#